data_AF-A0A7S2XQV3-F1
#
_entry.id   AF-A0A7S2XQV3-F1
#
_cell.length_a   1.000
_cell.length_b   1.000
_cell.length_c   1.000
_cell.angle_alpha   90.00
_cell.angle_beta   90.00
_cell.angle_gamma   90.00
#
_symmetry.space_group_name_H-M   'P 1'
#
loop_
_entity.id
_entity.type
_entity.pdbx_description
1 polymer ?
#
loop_
_entity_poly.entity_id
_entity_poly.type
_entity_poly.pdbx_seq_one_letter_code
_entity_poly.pdbx_strand_id
1 'polypeptide(L)'
;SEETSEETSEETESAEEKEGGGEEEEPKESFIVVSLDPSLGKKADGSIDPSPSSYPFQKPVASVVSGAELFPAGSEIQNGDPVDIDCDWTPSLHLSDAIMNVALKIRESVKRGEPFFAAEIEPPE
;
A
#
# COMPACT_ATOMS: atom_id res chain seq x y z
N SER A 1 57.56 -27.10 -18.76
CA SER A 1 57.42 -26.45 -17.44
C SER A 1 55.95 -26.55 -17.11
N GLU A 2 55.59 -27.60 -16.36
CA GLU A 2 55.38 -27.53 -14.89
C GLU A 2 53.92 -27.15 -14.66
N GLU A 3 53.02 -27.89 -14.00
CA GLU A 3 53.06 -28.93 -12.95
C GLU A 3 51.68 -29.66 -13.00
N THR A 4 51.58 -31.00 -12.98
CA THR A 4 51.18 -31.89 -11.83
C THR A 4 49.91 -31.42 -11.09
N SER A 5 48.90 -32.22 -10.74
CA SER A 5 48.89 -33.59 -10.18
C SER A 5 47.46 -34.19 -10.14
N GLU A 6 47.38 -35.53 -10.12
CA GLU A 6 46.54 -36.44 -9.26
C GLU A 6 45.02 -36.21 -9.09
N GLU A 7 44.16 -37.18 -8.80
CA GLU A 7 44.01 -38.64 -8.94
C GLU A 7 42.57 -38.93 -8.42
N THR A 8 41.89 -39.96 -8.97
CA THR A 8 41.01 -40.96 -8.30
C THR A 8 39.83 -40.45 -7.42
N SER A 9 38.56 -40.87 -7.54
CA SER A 9 38.03 -42.25 -7.44
C SER A 9 36.51 -42.29 -7.70
N GLU A 10 36.02 -43.42 -8.23
CA GLU A 10 34.63 -43.97 -8.17
C GLU A 10 34.14 -44.08 -6.69
N GLU A 11 32.90 -44.32 -6.26
CA GLU A 11 31.64 -44.86 -6.80
C GLU A 11 30.52 -44.57 -5.74
N THR A 12 29.25 -44.52 -6.18
CA THR A 12 27.97 -44.87 -5.48
C THR A 12 27.65 -44.42 -4.04
N GLU A 13 26.43 -43.89 -3.80
CA GLU A 13 25.28 -44.68 -3.31
C GLU A 13 23.99 -43.82 -3.31
N SER A 14 22.86 -44.42 -3.72
CA SER A 14 21.53 -43.83 -3.67
C SER A 14 20.97 -43.82 -2.26
N ALA A 15 20.41 -42.70 -1.82
CA ALA A 15 19.43 -42.68 -0.75
C ALA A 15 18.27 -41.76 -1.16
N GLU A 16 17.19 -42.40 -1.57
CA GLU A 16 15.88 -41.82 -1.81
C GLU A 16 15.26 -41.48 -0.44
N GLU A 17 15.33 -40.22 -0.02
CA GLU A 17 14.54 -39.71 1.10
C GLU A 17 13.39 -38.85 0.58
N LYS A 18 12.19 -39.37 0.83
CA LYS A 18 10.88 -38.73 0.75
C LYS A 18 10.93 -37.26 1.18
N GLU A 19 10.89 -36.35 0.21
CA GLU A 19 10.41 -34.99 0.46
C GLU A 19 8.91 -35.07 0.73
N GLY A 20 8.56 -35.00 2.01
CA GLY A 20 7.23 -34.56 2.39
C GLY A 20 7.05 -33.14 1.88
N GLY A 21 6.18 -32.98 0.88
CA GLY A 21 5.74 -31.68 0.40
C GLY A 21 5.06 -30.91 1.53
N GLY A 22 5.84 -30.18 2.31
CA GLY A 22 5.38 -28.93 2.87
C GLY A 22 5.25 -28.00 1.68
N GLU A 23 4.02 -27.65 1.31
CA GLU A 23 3.81 -26.43 0.53
C GLU A 23 4.50 -25.31 1.32
N GLU A 24 5.68 -24.88 0.86
CA GLU A 24 6.22 -23.58 1.22
C GLU A 24 5.17 -22.58 0.73
N GLU A 25 4.29 -22.14 1.63
CA GLU A 25 3.49 -20.96 1.39
C GLU A 25 4.50 -19.83 1.12
N GLU A 26 4.64 -19.44 -0.15
CA GLU A 26 5.37 -18.23 -0.50
C GLU A 26 4.88 -17.10 0.42
N PRO A 27 5.77 -16.29 1.02
CA PRO A 27 5.37 -15.23 1.92
C PRO A 27 4.42 -14.32 1.17
N LYS A 28 3.14 -14.38 1.54
CA LYS A 28 2.08 -13.59 0.92
C LYS A 28 2.40 -12.13 1.17
N GLU A 29 2.93 -11.46 0.15
CA GLU A 29 3.26 -10.04 0.23
C GLU A 29 2.01 -9.29 0.71
N SER A 30 2.15 -8.62 1.84
CA SER A 30 1.04 -7.92 2.49
C SER A 30 1.07 -6.47 2.01
N PHE A 31 -0.02 -6.04 1.38
CA PHE A 31 -0.12 -4.72 0.76
C PHE A 31 -1.20 -3.86 1.42
N ILE A 32 -0.89 -2.58 1.60
CA ILE A 32 -1.90 -1.55 1.89
C ILE A 32 -2.45 -1.07 0.55
N VAL A 33 -3.77 -1.17 0.38
CA VAL A 33 -4.47 -0.71 -0.83
C VAL A 33 -5.13 0.62 -0.51
N VAL A 34 -4.88 1.61 -1.36
CA VAL A 34 -5.44 2.96 -1.24
C VAL A 34 -6.24 3.26 -2.50
N SER A 35 -7.44 3.80 -2.35
CA SER A 35 -8.22 4.36 -3.44
C SER A 35 -8.08 5.88 -3.47
N LEU A 36 -8.08 6.43 -4.69
CA LEU A 36 -8.17 7.85 -4.94
C LEU A 36 -9.43 8.11 -5.76
N ASP A 37 -10.43 8.75 -5.16
CA ASP A 37 -11.73 9.04 -5.78
C ASP A 37 -11.78 10.52 -6.23
N PRO A 38 -11.80 10.80 -7.55
CA PRO A 38 -11.93 12.15 -8.08
C PRO A 38 -13.40 12.59 -8.31
N SER A 39 -14.39 11.75 -7.97
CA SER A 39 -15.79 11.98 -8.29
C SER A 39 -16.49 12.99 -7.36
N LEU A 40 -17.71 13.40 -7.74
CA LEU A 40 -18.55 14.27 -6.91
C LEU A 40 -19.01 13.54 -5.65
N GLY A 41 -19.00 14.26 -4.53
CA GLY A 41 -19.58 13.78 -3.28
C GLY A 41 -21.03 13.36 -3.47
N LYS A 42 -21.38 12.20 -2.90
CA LYS A 42 -22.77 11.75 -2.80
C LYS A 42 -23.37 12.28 -1.50
N LYS A 43 -24.64 12.67 -1.55
CA LYS A 43 -25.45 12.90 -0.35
C LYS A 43 -25.72 11.57 0.36
N ALA A 44 -26.17 11.66 1.61
CA ALA A 44 -26.55 10.48 2.40
C ALA A 44 -27.65 9.61 1.75
N ASP A 45 -28.44 10.19 0.84
CA ASP A 45 -29.47 9.48 0.05
C ASP A 45 -28.92 8.82 -1.23
N GLY A 46 -27.61 8.92 -1.49
CA GLY A 46 -26.94 8.39 -2.67
C GLY A 46 -27.08 9.25 -3.92
N SER A 47 -27.81 10.37 -3.88
CA SER A 47 -27.85 11.34 -4.97
C SER A 47 -26.53 12.10 -5.07
N ILE A 48 -26.18 12.52 -6.29
CA ILE A 48 -25.00 13.35 -6.51
C ILE A 48 -25.32 14.75 -6.02
N ASP A 49 -24.44 15.34 -5.21
CA ASP A 49 -24.52 16.77 -4.92
C ASP A 49 -23.75 17.54 -5.98
N PRO A 50 -24.40 18.34 -6.84
CA PRO A 50 -23.70 19.14 -7.83
C PRO A 50 -23.16 20.45 -7.25
N SER A 51 -23.45 20.79 -5.98
CA SER A 51 -22.97 22.04 -5.37
C SER A 51 -21.48 22.09 -5.07
N PRO A 52 -20.80 21.02 -4.56
CA PRO A 52 -19.35 21.04 -4.45
C PRO A 52 -18.69 20.90 -5.81
N SER A 53 -17.59 21.64 -6.00
CA SER A 53 -16.67 21.46 -7.12
C SER A 53 -16.06 20.04 -7.12
N SER A 54 -15.94 19.37 -8.27
CA SER A 54 -15.21 18.09 -8.37
C SER A 54 -13.75 18.32 -8.73
N TYR A 55 -12.99 17.23 -8.85
CA TYR A 55 -11.72 17.24 -9.57
C TYR A 55 -11.90 17.91 -10.97
N PRO A 56 -10.96 18.77 -11.41
CA PRO A 56 -9.70 19.11 -10.75
C PRO A 56 -9.80 20.27 -9.74
N PHE A 57 -10.97 20.89 -9.58
CA PHE A 57 -11.14 22.08 -8.74
C PHE A 57 -11.15 21.78 -7.24
N GLN A 58 -11.49 20.54 -6.85
CA GLN A 58 -11.34 20.03 -5.48
C GLN A 58 -10.33 18.88 -5.45
N LYS A 59 -9.62 18.75 -4.32
CA LYS A 59 -8.73 17.61 -4.08
C LYS A 59 -9.54 16.30 -4.12
N PRO A 60 -9.01 15.23 -4.75
CA PRO A 60 -9.67 13.93 -4.68
C PRO A 60 -9.72 13.41 -3.24
N VAL A 61 -10.58 12.44 -2.98
CA VAL A 61 -10.65 11.76 -1.69
C VAL A 61 -9.76 10.53 -1.73
N ALA A 62 -8.75 10.48 -0.85
CA ALA A 62 -7.96 9.27 -0.65
C ALA A 62 -8.52 8.47 0.53
N SER A 63 -8.56 7.15 0.43
CA SER A 63 -9.00 6.28 1.53
C SER A 63 -8.28 4.94 1.53
N VAL A 64 -8.06 4.36 2.71
CA VAL A 64 -7.54 2.99 2.84
C VAL A 64 -8.65 2.03 2.46
N VAL A 65 -8.42 1.14 1.51
CA VAL A 65 -9.39 0.11 1.10
C VAL A 65 -9.15 -1.19 1.85
N SER A 66 -7.89 -1.57 2.01
CA SER A 66 -7.48 -2.78 2.74
C SER A 66 -6.05 -2.64 3.28
N GLY A 67 -5.69 -3.46 4.26
CA GLY A 67 -4.35 -3.47 4.85
C GLY A 67 -4.19 -2.55 6.06
N ALA A 68 -5.29 -2.06 6.67
CA ALA A 68 -5.24 -1.27 7.90
C ALA A 68 -4.50 -1.98 9.05
N GLU A 69 -4.55 -3.31 9.08
CA GLU A 69 -3.83 -4.16 10.04
C GLU A 69 -2.30 -4.11 9.90
N LEU A 70 -1.78 -3.57 8.80
CA LEU A 70 -0.35 -3.45 8.53
C LEU A 70 0.25 -2.14 9.06
N PHE A 71 -0.58 -1.23 9.59
CA PHE A 71 -0.10 0.00 10.20
C PHE A 71 0.53 -0.25 11.58
N PRO A 72 1.44 0.64 12.03
CA PRO A 72 2.11 0.49 13.32
C PRO A 72 1.13 0.47 14.52
N ALA A 73 1.59 -0.12 15.63
CA ALA A 73 0.82 -0.14 16.87
C ALA A 73 0.44 1.28 17.34
N GLY A 74 -0.80 1.45 17.78
CA GLY A 74 -1.36 2.75 18.17
C GLY A 74 -2.01 3.54 17.03
N SER A 75 -1.95 3.03 15.79
CA SER A 75 -2.73 3.59 14.69
C SER A 75 -4.22 3.35 14.92
N GLU A 76 -5.04 4.35 14.63
CA GLU A 76 -6.51 4.27 14.74
C GLU A 76 -7.19 4.14 13.37
N ILE A 77 -6.42 4.21 12.28
CA ILE A 77 -6.94 4.12 10.93
C ILE A 77 -7.52 2.73 10.61
N GLN A 78 -8.65 2.71 9.91
CA GLN A 78 -9.40 1.53 9.51
C GLN A 78 -9.59 1.47 7.99
N ASN A 79 -9.96 0.28 7.49
CA ASN A 79 -10.37 0.13 6.10
C ASN A 79 -11.67 0.93 5.88
N GLY A 80 -11.65 1.84 4.91
CA GLY A 80 -12.70 2.81 4.61
C GLY A 80 -12.35 4.22 5.06
N ASP A 81 -11.37 4.39 5.94
CA ASP A 81 -11.05 5.71 6.48
C ASP A 81 -10.35 6.61 5.46
N PRO A 82 -10.66 7.92 5.50
CA PRO A 82 -10.02 8.90 4.66
C PRO A 82 -8.56 9.10 5.07
N VAL A 83 -7.71 9.35 4.07
CA VAL A 83 -6.32 9.74 4.24
C VAL A 83 -6.13 11.13 3.68
N ASP A 84 -5.45 12.00 4.43
CA ASP A 84 -5.24 13.36 3.96
C ASP A 84 -4.17 13.39 2.87
N ILE A 85 -4.41 14.23 1.88
CA ILE A 85 -3.50 14.50 0.79
C ILE A 85 -2.82 15.83 1.13
N ASP A 86 -1.63 15.72 1.71
CA ASP A 86 -0.86 16.85 2.25
C ASP A 86 -0.16 17.59 1.10
N CYS A 87 -0.93 18.20 0.22
CA CYS A 87 -0.45 19.06 -0.87
C CYS A 87 -1.34 20.29 -1.00
N ASP A 88 -0.73 21.42 -1.37
CA ASP A 88 -1.46 22.65 -1.71
C ASP A 88 -2.22 22.43 -3.03
N TRP A 89 -3.43 21.88 -2.92
CA TRP A 89 -4.16 21.41 -4.11
C TRP A 89 -4.45 22.57 -5.06
N THR A 90 -4.06 22.37 -6.32
CA THR A 90 -4.40 23.27 -7.42
C THR A 90 -4.97 22.45 -8.56
N PRO A 91 -5.83 23.02 -9.42
CA PRO A 91 -6.37 22.30 -10.57
C PRO A 91 -5.32 21.80 -11.58
N SER A 92 -4.07 22.24 -11.46
CA SER A 92 -2.93 21.76 -12.24
C SER A 92 -2.23 20.52 -11.68
N LEU A 93 -2.53 20.11 -10.44
CA LEU A 93 -1.98 18.88 -9.87
C LEU A 93 -2.66 17.65 -10.43
N HIS A 94 -1.88 16.59 -10.65
CA HIS A 94 -2.38 15.33 -11.18
C HIS A 94 -2.72 14.35 -10.05
N LEU A 95 -3.64 13.43 -10.35
CA LEU A 95 -3.96 12.31 -9.46
C LEU A 95 -2.71 11.47 -9.09
N SER A 96 -1.73 11.38 -9.99
CA SER A 96 -0.46 10.71 -9.72
C SER A 96 0.35 11.38 -8.60
N ASP A 97 0.30 12.71 -8.51
CA ASP A 97 1.02 13.47 -7.48
C ASP A 97 0.32 13.25 -6.12
N ALA A 98 -1.01 13.27 -6.11
CA ALA A 98 -1.82 12.97 -4.93
C ALA A 98 -1.58 11.57 -4.38
N ILE A 99 -1.67 10.53 -5.22
CA ILE A 99 -1.47 9.15 -4.75
C ILE A 99 -0.03 8.91 -4.31
N MET A 100 0.95 9.57 -4.94
CA MET A 100 2.35 9.51 -4.50
C MET A 100 2.53 10.14 -3.13
N ASN A 101 1.93 11.30 -2.86
CA ASN A 101 1.95 11.94 -1.55
C ASN A 101 1.42 10.99 -0.46
N VAL A 102 0.24 10.41 -0.69
CA VAL A 102 -0.39 9.45 0.24
C VAL A 102 0.48 8.21 0.44
N ALA A 103 1.01 7.63 -0.64
CA ALA A 103 1.86 6.45 -0.58
C ALA A 103 3.15 6.72 0.22
N LEU A 104 3.77 7.89 0.04
CA LEU A 104 4.95 8.29 0.81
C LEU A 104 4.64 8.45 2.29
N LYS A 105 3.51 9.09 2.63
CA LYS A 105 3.06 9.28 4.02
C LYS A 105 2.86 7.94 4.74
N ILE A 106 2.13 7.02 4.10
CA ILE A 106 1.90 5.66 4.62
C ILE A 106 3.22 4.91 4.77
N ARG A 107 4.07 4.93 3.73
CA ARG A 107 5.36 4.24 3.74
C ARG A 107 6.25 4.74 4.88
N GLU A 108 6.34 6.06 5.09
CA GLU A 108 7.16 6.62 6.16
C GLU A 108 6.61 6.26 7.55
N SER A 109 5.28 6.29 7.74
CA SER A 109 4.65 5.82 9.00
C SER A 109 5.02 4.36 9.29
N VAL A 110 4.80 3.45 8.33
CA VAL A 110 5.14 2.03 8.48
C VAL A 110 6.64 1.83 8.74
N LYS A 111 7.49 2.52 7.98
CA LYS A 111 8.95 2.41 8.11
C LYS A 111 9.48 2.92 9.45
N ARG A 112 8.89 3.98 10.00
CA ARG A 112 9.31 4.60 11.26
C ARG A 112 8.62 4.02 12.48
N GLY A 113 7.55 3.23 12.28
CA GLY A 113 6.71 2.74 13.37
C GLY A 113 5.86 3.85 13.99
N GLU A 114 5.55 4.92 13.25
CA GLU A 114 4.75 6.04 13.73
C GLU A 114 3.24 5.75 13.53
N PRO A 115 2.40 5.89 14.57
CA PRO A 115 0.96 5.71 14.45
C PRO A 115 0.32 6.54 13.34
N PHE A 116 -0.64 5.97 12.63
CA PHE A 116 -1.39 6.64 11.56
C PHE A 116 -2.85 6.84 11.98
N PHE A 117 -3.38 8.02 11.68
CA PHE A 117 -4.74 8.43 12.04
C PHE A 117 -5.51 8.82 10.77
N ALA A 118 -6.82 8.58 10.79
CA ALA A 118 -7.71 9.01 9.73
C ALA A 118 -7.69 10.54 9.60
N ALA A 119 -7.89 11.04 8.39
CA ALA A 119 -8.04 12.47 8.15
C ALA A 119 -9.39 12.97 8.68
N GLU A 120 -9.39 14.19 9.23
CA GLU A 120 -10.63 14.90 9.48
C GLU A 120 -11.17 15.40 8.13
N ILE A 121 -12.35 14.92 7.73
CA ILE A 121 -13.04 15.45 6.56
C ILE A 121 -13.65 16.78 6.99
N GLU A 122 -12.92 17.87 6.76
CA GLU A 122 -13.49 19.21 6.92
C GLU A 122 -14.69 19.35 5.97
N PRO A 123 -15.86 19.79 6.47
CA PRO A 123 -17.00 20.06 5.59
C PRO A 123 -16.63 21.20 4.62
N PRO A 124 -17.08 21.14 3.36
CA PRO A 124 -16.83 22.23 2.41
C PRO A 124 -17.44 23.54 2.94
N GLU A 125 -16.64 24.62 2.95
CA GLU A 125 -17.08 25.99 3.25
C GLU A 125 -18.08 26.55 2.21
#